data_AF-A0A2G9GKA6-F1
#
_entry.id   AF-A0A2G9GKA6-F1
#
_cell.length_a   1.000
_cell.length_b   1.000
_cell.length_c   1.000
_cell.angle_alpha   90.00
_cell.angle_beta   90.00
_cell.angle_gamma   90.00
#
_symmetry.space_group_name_H-M   'P 1'
#
loop_
_entity.id
_entity.type
_entity.pdbx_description
1 polymer ?
#
loop_
_entity_poly.entity_id
_entity_poly.type
_entity_poly.pdbx_seq_one_letter_code
_entity_poly.pdbx_strand_id
1 'polypeptide(L)'
;MAISTGLGFSRLPYLPHCFPVRRYVLQVRVGYTAAVEAFDDTESDKVVGSVSGSDVYGKASPWKKFKSKDLGISNSKISRATRVVLNGLKRRGFEVYLVGGCVRDLILKRIPKDFDIITSAELREVMKTFSRCEMIGRRFPICHVHVGDTIVEVSSFSTRATRFGRDLSLDPEKPAGCDKKDYVRWRNSLQRDFTINGLIFDPYAKLVYDYMGGVDDIRKAKVRTIKPANLSLTEDCARILRAVRIAARLDFQFSKETALAVRRLSATVLRLDRGRLLMEVNYMLAYGSAEASLRLLWKLGLLEVLLPVQAAYFVRHGFRRRDKRYNLLLSLFANLDKLLAPDRPCHNSLWFAILGFHEALSEQPRDPLVIAAFSLAVHNGGDLSEALSIARRINKQHDTSFHELLEPRYLDSDALLDEVMSLAASVRSALTHMTDEYYVSQAMAKYPKAPYSDLVFFPLALYLRACKIFECVFHKRETGFLPKHGSNIDYELLAMGSLREVRHVFARVVFDTVYPIDNNRLQNCVS
;
A
#
# COMPACT_ATOMS: atom_id res chain seq x y z
N MET A 1 -44.69 39.54 -37.12
CA MET A 1 -44.18 40.58 -38.05
C MET A 1 -42.79 40.95 -37.52
N ALA A 2 -41.67 40.41 -38.01
CA ALA A 2 -40.98 40.71 -39.28
C ALA A 2 -40.62 42.23 -39.35
N ILE A 3 -39.39 42.74 -39.59
CA ILE A 3 -38.28 42.42 -40.53
C ILE A 3 -37.02 43.18 -39.99
N SER A 4 -35.83 42.57 -39.75
CA SER A 4 -34.62 42.42 -40.61
C SER A 4 -33.95 43.72 -41.12
N THR A 5 -32.66 43.97 -40.88
CA THR A 5 -31.48 43.79 -41.80
C THR A 5 -30.22 44.35 -41.08
N GLY A 6 -28.94 43.99 -41.29
CA GLY A 6 -28.18 43.06 -42.15
C GLY A 6 -26.73 42.96 -41.58
N LEU A 7 -26.08 41.79 -41.56
CA LEU A 7 -25.19 41.16 -42.58
C LEU A 7 -23.74 41.68 -42.63
N GLY A 8 -22.80 40.75 -42.41
CA GLY A 8 -21.36 40.89 -42.66
C GLY A 8 -20.58 39.59 -42.35
N PHE A 9 -20.63 38.62 -43.26
CA PHE A 9 -19.89 37.34 -43.24
C PHE A 9 -18.72 37.38 -44.26
N SER A 10 -17.60 36.72 -43.96
CA SER A 10 -16.74 36.00 -44.93
C SER A 10 -15.82 35.04 -44.16
N ARG A 11 -16.06 33.70 -44.23
CA ARG A 11 -15.49 32.65 -45.13
C ARG A 11 -14.07 32.23 -44.71
N LEU A 12 -13.77 30.96 -44.37
CA LEU A 12 -13.69 29.73 -45.20
C LEU A 12 -13.38 28.50 -44.26
N PRO A 13 -13.33 27.22 -44.72
CA PRO A 13 -14.32 26.39 -45.42
C PRO A 13 -14.42 24.92 -44.88
N TYR A 14 -15.28 24.11 -45.48
CA TYR A 14 -15.60 22.71 -45.15
C TYR A 14 -14.61 21.65 -45.74
N LEU A 15 -14.34 20.62 -44.92
CA LEU A 15 -14.02 19.16 -45.11
C LEU A 15 -13.99 18.55 -46.54
N PRO A 16 -13.19 17.47 -46.84
CA PRO A 16 -13.43 16.12 -46.28
C PRO A 16 -12.24 15.09 -46.23
N HIS A 17 -12.54 13.92 -45.62
CA HIS A 17 -12.04 12.55 -45.84
C HIS A 17 -11.37 11.77 -44.69
N CYS A 18 -12.04 10.64 -44.38
CA CYS A 18 -11.63 9.49 -43.58
C CYS A 18 -10.32 8.86 -44.06
N PHE A 19 -9.45 8.45 -43.13
CA PHE A 19 -8.61 7.23 -43.17
C PHE A 19 -8.16 6.90 -41.72
N PRO A 20 -7.75 5.65 -41.42
CA PRO A 20 -8.38 4.82 -40.40
C PRO A 20 -7.81 5.02 -39.00
N VAL A 21 -8.68 4.88 -37.99
CA VAL A 21 -8.25 4.59 -36.62
C VAL A 21 -7.66 3.18 -36.61
N ARG A 22 -6.34 3.06 -36.79
CA ARG A 22 -5.61 1.86 -36.41
C ARG A 22 -5.76 1.71 -34.90
N ARG A 23 -6.67 0.81 -34.47
CA ARG A 23 -6.56 0.15 -33.17
C ARG A 23 -5.20 -0.53 -33.14
N TYR A 24 -4.20 0.13 -32.57
CA TYR A 24 -3.03 -0.57 -32.07
C TYR A 24 -3.51 -1.41 -30.89
N VAL A 25 -3.86 -2.66 -31.18
CA VAL A 25 -3.79 -3.73 -30.20
C VAL A 25 -2.34 -3.70 -29.73
N LEU A 26 -2.11 -3.26 -28.49
CA LEU A 26 -0.83 -3.42 -27.82
C LEU A 26 -0.57 -4.93 -27.75
N GLN A 27 0.11 -5.45 -28.76
CA GLN A 27 0.70 -6.77 -28.74
C GLN A 27 1.89 -6.64 -27.79
N VAL A 28 1.63 -6.86 -26.50
CA VAL A 28 2.69 -7.01 -25.50
C VAL A 28 3.50 -8.22 -25.93
N ARG A 29 4.65 -7.98 -26.59
CA ARG A 29 5.69 -8.99 -26.73
C ARG A 29 6.24 -9.22 -25.33
N VAL A 30 5.71 -10.23 -24.66
CA VAL A 30 6.28 -10.76 -23.42
C VAL A 30 7.58 -11.45 -23.76
N GLY A 31 8.68 -10.68 -23.77
CA GLY A 31 10.02 -11.23 -23.69
C GLY A 31 10.21 -11.80 -22.29
N TYR A 32 10.23 -13.13 -22.17
CA TYR A 32 10.56 -13.82 -20.93
C TYR A 32 12.07 -13.69 -20.67
N THR A 33 12.49 -12.55 -20.13
CA THR A 33 13.84 -12.38 -19.58
C THR A 33 13.80 -11.43 -18.40
N ALA A 34 12.99 -11.73 -17.38
CA ALA A 34 13.36 -11.31 -16.03
C ALA A 34 14.64 -12.06 -15.70
N ALA A 35 15.75 -11.34 -15.50
CA ALA A 35 17.04 -11.92 -15.13
C ALA A 35 16.87 -12.85 -13.92
N VAL A 36 16.89 -14.15 -14.20
CA VAL A 36 17.08 -15.21 -13.23
C VAL A 36 18.52 -15.08 -12.77
N GLU A 37 18.77 -14.36 -11.69
CA GLU A 37 19.93 -14.67 -10.87
C GLU A 37 19.66 -16.07 -10.30
N ALA A 38 20.33 -17.05 -10.93
CA ALA A 38 20.26 -18.46 -10.61
C ALA A 38 20.49 -18.68 -9.11
N PHE A 39 19.57 -19.43 -8.50
CA PHE A 39 19.89 -20.15 -7.28
C PHE A 39 20.42 -21.50 -7.72
N ASP A 40 21.71 -21.71 -7.46
CA ASP A 40 22.31 -23.01 -7.31
C ASP A 40 21.73 -23.62 -6.03
N ASP A 41 20.61 -24.32 -6.17
CA ASP A 41 20.13 -25.28 -5.18
C ASP A 41 20.26 -26.65 -5.84
N THR A 42 21.34 -27.35 -5.51
CA THR A 42 21.49 -28.78 -5.72
C THR A 42 20.41 -29.52 -4.93
N GLU A 43 19.31 -29.86 -5.59
CA GLU A 43 18.52 -31.06 -5.29
C GLU A 43 17.67 -31.40 -6.52
N SER A 44 18.18 -32.38 -7.26
CA SER A 44 17.63 -33.09 -8.43
C SER A 44 16.16 -32.86 -8.79
N ASP A 45 15.97 -32.24 -9.96
CA ASP A 45 14.78 -32.34 -10.79
C ASP A 45 14.48 -33.81 -11.18
N LYS A 46 13.35 -34.34 -10.72
CA LYS A 46 12.58 -35.35 -11.44
C LYS A 46 11.09 -35.08 -11.27
N VAL A 47 10.48 -34.37 -12.21
CA VAL A 47 9.04 -34.48 -12.47
C VAL A 47 8.79 -34.45 -13.98
N VAL A 48 8.56 -35.62 -14.56
CA VAL A 48 7.56 -35.78 -15.63
C VAL A 48 6.76 -37.03 -15.29
N GLY A 49 5.52 -36.82 -14.85
CA GLY A 49 4.52 -37.86 -14.63
C GLY A 49 3.15 -37.21 -14.73
N SER A 50 2.36 -37.64 -15.71
CA SER A 50 1.00 -37.18 -16.00
C SER A 50 0.10 -37.32 -14.76
N VAL A 51 -0.39 -36.20 -14.24
CA VAL A 51 -1.36 -36.19 -13.12
C VAL A 51 -2.77 -36.20 -13.70
N SER A 52 -3.46 -37.31 -13.48
CA SER A 52 -4.91 -37.48 -13.65
C SER A 52 -5.66 -36.53 -12.70
N GLY A 53 -6.83 -36.06 -13.13
CA GLY A 53 -7.59 -34.95 -12.54
C GLY A 53 -8.20 -35.15 -11.15
N SER A 54 -7.61 -35.95 -10.27
CA SER A 54 -8.11 -36.22 -8.91
C SER A 54 -7.19 -35.75 -7.76
N ASP A 55 -5.94 -35.36 -8.03
CA ASP A 55 -4.93 -35.07 -6.98
C ASP A 55 -4.72 -33.57 -6.66
N VAL A 56 -5.59 -32.68 -7.14
CA VAL A 56 -5.43 -31.22 -6.99
C VAL A 56 -5.78 -30.71 -5.58
N TYR A 57 -6.41 -31.54 -4.75
CA TYR A 57 -6.75 -31.23 -3.37
C TYR A 57 -5.93 -32.09 -2.41
N GLY A 58 -4.78 -31.58 -1.96
CA GLY A 58 -4.04 -32.22 -0.87
C GLY A 58 -4.97 -32.48 0.32
N LYS A 59 -4.91 -33.71 0.89
CA LYS A 59 -5.76 -34.20 2.00
C LYS A 59 -6.24 -33.06 2.89
N ALA A 60 -7.53 -32.71 2.80
CA ALA A 60 -8.11 -31.65 3.59
C ALA A 60 -7.93 -31.98 5.08
N SER A 61 -7.10 -31.20 5.77
CA SER A 61 -7.04 -31.27 7.23
C SER A 61 -8.46 -31.06 7.75
N PRO A 62 -8.92 -31.83 8.75
CA PRO A 62 -10.21 -31.58 9.38
C PRO A 62 -10.23 -30.12 9.85
N TRP A 63 -11.28 -29.40 9.49
CA TRP A 63 -11.50 -28.03 9.88
C TRP A 63 -11.66 -27.95 11.40
N LYS A 64 -11.25 -26.83 12.00
CA LYS A 64 -11.10 -26.71 13.46
C LYS A 64 -12.01 -25.62 14.01
N LYS A 65 -12.56 -25.85 15.21
CA LYS A 65 -13.22 -24.85 16.04
C LYS A 65 -12.31 -24.55 17.24
N PHE A 66 -12.03 -23.28 17.47
CA PHE A 66 -11.23 -22.83 18.61
C PHE A 66 -12.07 -21.98 19.55
N LYS A 67 -11.87 -22.10 20.86
CA LYS A 67 -12.44 -21.12 21.80
C LYS A 67 -11.67 -19.82 21.65
N SER A 68 -12.38 -18.69 21.63
CA SER A 68 -11.78 -17.37 21.43
C SER A 68 -10.73 -17.04 22.49
N LYS A 69 -10.93 -17.52 23.74
CA LYS A 69 -9.99 -17.37 24.85
C LYS A 69 -8.65 -18.04 24.57
N ASP A 70 -8.64 -19.24 23.99
CA ASP A 70 -7.43 -20.01 23.69
C ASP A 70 -6.57 -19.31 22.62
N LEU A 71 -7.20 -18.45 21.81
CA LEU A 71 -6.53 -17.61 20.81
C LEU A 71 -6.27 -16.17 21.30
N GLY A 72 -6.51 -15.86 22.59
CA GLY A 72 -6.28 -14.54 23.16
C GLY A 72 -7.26 -13.44 22.69
N ILE A 73 -8.39 -13.84 22.13
CA ILE A 73 -9.44 -12.92 21.64
C ILE A 73 -10.42 -12.62 22.78
N SER A 74 -10.58 -11.32 23.05
CA SER A 74 -11.56 -10.78 24.00
C SER A 74 -12.51 -9.83 23.29
N ASN A 75 -13.80 -9.86 23.65
CA ASN A 75 -14.81 -8.94 23.15
C ASN A 75 -14.53 -7.47 23.54
N SER A 76 -13.71 -7.22 24.56
CA SER A 76 -13.28 -5.87 24.92
C SER A 76 -12.43 -5.20 23.84
N LYS A 77 -11.76 -5.98 22.98
CA LYS A 77 -10.98 -5.48 21.84
C LYS A 77 -11.85 -5.11 20.63
N ILE A 78 -13.14 -5.42 20.66
CA ILE A 78 -14.08 -5.07 19.59
C ILE A 78 -14.58 -3.64 19.84
N SER A 79 -14.46 -2.79 18.81
CA SER A 79 -14.85 -1.38 18.90
C SER A 79 -16.31 -1.23 19.36
N ARG A 80 -16.62 -0.13 20.05
CA ARG A 80 -18.00 0.17 20.49
C ARG A 80 -18.95 0.21 19.29
N ALA A 81 -18.56 0.87 18.20
CA ALA A 81 -19.33 0.97 16.97
C ALA A 81 -19.67 -0.40 16.40
N THR A 82 -18.66 -1.27 16.26
CA THR A 82 -18.84 -2.65 15.77
C THR A 82 -19.78 -3.45 16.68
N ARG A 83 -19.66 -3.30 18.01
CA ARG A 83 -20.59 -3.96 18.96
C ARG A 83 -22.03 -3.49 18.81
N VAL A 84 -22.27 -2.21 18.50
CA VAL A 84 -23.63 -1.69 18.23
C VAL A 84 -24.24 -2.39 17.02
N VAL A 85 -23.48 -2.51 15.92
CA VAL A 85 -23.96 -3.16 14.70
C VAL A 85 -24.17 -4.66 14.91
N LEU A 86 -23.21 -5.35 15.55
CA LEU A 86 -23.35 -6.76 15.90
C LEU A 86 -24.61 -7.01 16.74
N ASN A 87 -24.86 -6.21 17.78
CA ASN A 87 -26.00 -6.37 18.66
C ASN A 87 -27.32 -6.02 17.96
N GLY A 88 -27.33 -4.99 17.10
CA GLY A 88 -28.49 -4.58 16.32
C GLY A 88 -29.01 -5.71 15.43
N LEU A 89 -28.11 -6.35 14.67
CA LEU A 89 -28.46 -7.49 13.83
C LEU A 89 -28.81 -8.73 14.64
N LYS A 90 -28.07 -9.02 15.72
CA LYS A 90 -28.34 -10.18 16.57
C LYS A 90 -29.72 -10.13 17.22
N ARG A 91 -30.17 -8.94 17.68
CA ARG A 91 -31.52 -8.75 18.25
C ARG A 91 -32.64 -9.02 17.26
N ARG A 92 -32.39 -8.90 15.95
CA ARG A 92 -33.35 -9.28 14.90
C ARG A 92 -33.30 -10.76 14.52
N GLY A 93 -32.52 -11.56 15.25
CA GLY A 93 -32.43 -13.01 15.03
C GLY A 93 -31.40 -13.42 13.96
N PHE A 94 -30.65 -12.48 13.39
CA PHE A 94 -29.64 -12.81 12.39
C PHE A 94 -28.36 -13.37 13.01
N GLU A 95 -27.69 -14.23 12.26
CA GLU A 95 -26.33 -14.66 12.58
C GLU A 95 -25.33 -13.60 12.14
N VAL A 96 -24.32 -13.33 12.97
CA VAL A 96 -23.33 -12.29 12.71
C VAL A 96 -21.95 -12.78 13.12
N TYR A 97 -20.96 -12.46 12.30
CA TYR A 97 -19.58 -12.88 12.51
C TYR A 97 -18.62 -11.76 12.15
N LEU A 98 -17.48 -11.71 12.83
CA LEU A 98 -16.32 -10.95 12.41
C LEU A 98 -15.46 -11.80 11.50
N VAL A 99 -14.90 -11.22 10.45
CA VAL A 99 -14.18 -11.96 9.40
C VAL A 99 -12.98 -11.19 8.86
N GLY A 100 -12.05 -11.89 8.20
CA GLY A 100 -10.97 -11.22 7.47
C GLY A 100 -9.82 -10.76 8.36
N GLY A 101 -9.28 -9.59 8.02
CA GLY A 101 -8.09 -9.04 8.66
C GLY A 101 -8.27 -8.78 10.15
N CYS A 102 -9.49 -8.42 10.58
CA CYS A 102 -9.77 -8.11 11.97
C CYS A 102 -9.60 -9.33 12.89
N VAL A 103 -10.04 -10.52 12.46
CA VAL A 103 -9.90 -11.76 13.24
C VAL A 103 -8.44 -12.14 13.37
N ARG A 104 -7.68 -12.09 12.27
CA ARG A 104 -6.24 -12.32 12.25
C ARG A 104 -5.50 -11.39 13.21
N ASP A 105 -5.80 -10.09 13.15
CA ASP A 105 -5.14 -9.09 13.97
C ASP A 105 -5.46 -9.28 15.45
N LEU A 106 -6.70 -9.65 15.79
CA LEU A 106 -7.10 -10.00 17.16
C LEU A 106 -6.29 -11.20 17.70
N ILE A 107 -6.10 -12.26 16.89
CA ILE A 107 -5.28 -13.44 17.25
C ILE A 107 -3.82 -13.04 17.47
N LEU A 108 -3.28 -12.17 16.61
CA LEU A 108 -1.92 -11.62 16.72
C LEU A 108 -1.78 -10.59 17.84
N LYS A 109 -2.84 -10.33 18.62
CA LYS A 109 -2.90 -9.30 19.68
C LYS A 109 -2.57 -7.89 19.17
N ARG A 110 -2.80 -7.62 17.88
CA ARG A 110 -2.66 -6.31 17.25
C ARG A 110 -4.01 -5.58 17.21
N ILE A 111 -3.99 -4.28 17.00
CA ILE A 111 -5.19 -3.46 16.81
C ILE A 111 -5.67 -3.65 15.36
N PRO A 112 -6.90 -4.15 15.13
CA PRO A 112 -7.49 -4.18 13.80
C PRO A 112 -7.64 -2.78 13.23
N LYS A 113 -7.33 -2.61 11.93
CA LYS A 113 -7.58 -1.33 11.23
C LYS A 113 -9.07 -1.07 11.09
N ASP A 114 -9.81 -2.10 10.70
CA ASP A 114 -11.23 -2.13 10.40
C ASP A 114 -11.85 -3.40 10.98
N PHE A 115 -13.17 -3.40 11.14
CA PHE A 115 -13.93 -4.56 11.57
C PHE A 115 -15.01 -4.89 10.54
N ASP A 116 -14.75 -5.93 9.75
CA ASP A 116 -15.72 -6.44 8.78
C ASP A 116 -16.70 -7.38 9.45
N ILE A 117 -18.00 -7.10 9.29
CA ILE A 117 -19.08 -7.98 9.72
C ILE A 117 -19.61 -8.76 8.50
N ILE A 118 -19.85 -10.05 8.69
CA ILE A 118 -20.69 -10.83 7.78
C ILE A 118 -21.93 -11.32 8.53
N THR A 119 -23.08 -11.30 7.85
CA THR A 119 -24.38 -11.66 8.44
C THR A 119 -25.19 -12.59 7.55
N SER A 120 -26.10 -13.35 8.19
CA SER A 120 -27.14 -14.10 7.48
C SER A 120 -28.26 -13.22 6.93
N ALA A 121 -28.36 -11.95 7.37
CA ALA A 121 -29.32 -10.99 6.85
C ALA A 121 -29.01 -10.64 5.40
N GLU A 122 -30.03 -10.41 4.58
CA GLU A 122 -29.88 -9.76 3.28
C GLU A 122 -29.49 -8.28 3.47
N LEU A 123 -28.77 -7.69 2.50
CA LEU A 123 -28.33 -6.30 2.62
C LEU A 123 -29.52 -5.32 2.78
N ARG A 124 -30.68 -5.63 2.18
CA ARG A 124 -31.92 -4.86 2.38
C ARG A 124 -32.43 -4.93 3.82
N GLU A 125 -32.25 -6.05 4.50
CA GLU A 125 -32.62 -6.21 5.91
C GLU A 125 -31.63 -5.48 6.83
N VAL A 126 -30.34 -5.43 6.46
CA VAL A 126 -29.35 -4.59 7.14
C VAL A 126 -29.75 -3.12 7.06
N MET A 127 -30.11 -2.62 5.88
CA MET A 127 -30.60 -1.23 5.72
C MET A 127 -31.88 -0.97 6.52
N LYS A 128 -32.81 -1.93 6.61
CA LYS A 128 -33.99 -1.81 7.48
C LYS A 128 -33.66 -1.84 8.98
N THR A 129 -32.46 -2.29 9.36
CA THR A 129 -32.03 -2.42 10.75
C THR A 129 -31.39 -1.15 11.28
N PHE A 130 -30.72 -0.39 10.41
CA PHE A 130 -29.98 0.82 10.79
C PHE A 130 -30.41 2.01 9.95
N SER A 131 -30.84 3.08 10.61
CA SER A 131 -31.32 4.30 9.94
C SER A 131 -30.24 5.01 9.12
N ARG A 132 -29.00 5.02 9.60
CA ARG A 132 -27.82 5.57 8.89
C ARG A 132 -27.02 4.44 8.25
N CYS A 133 -27.54 3.88 7.17
CA CYS A 133 -26.91 2.81 6.41
C CYS A 133 -27.01 3.08 4.92
N GLU A 134 -25.91 2.90 4.20
CA GLU A 134 -25.88 3.00 2.74
C GLU A 134 -25.32 1.71 2.12
N MET A 135 -25.80 1.37 0.92
CA MET A 135 -25.26 0.24 0.17
C MET A 135 -24.25 0.75 -0.86
N ILE A 136 -23.01 0.26 -0.78
CA ILE A 136 -21.90 0.67 -1.66
C ILE A 136 -21.45 -0.52 -2.49
N GLY A 137 -21.00 -0.23 -3.72
CA GLY A 137 -20.38 -1.21 -4.60
C GLY A 137 -21.37 -1.87 -5.56
N ARG A 138 -21.14 -1.71 -6.87
CA ARG A 138 -22.01 -2.33 -7.90
C ARG A 138 -21.73 -3.84 -8.08
N ARG A 139 -20.45 -4.21 -8.04
CA ARG A 139 -19.99 -5.59 -8.26
C ARG A 139 -20.07 -6.45 -7.00
N PHE A 140 -19.70 -5.88 -5.86
CA PHE A 140 -19.72 -6.52 -4.55
C PHE A 140 -20.44 -5.61 -3.58
N PRO A 141 -21.79 -5.62 -3.57
CA PRO A 141 -22.52 -4.71 -2.71
C PRO A 141 -22.27 -5.06 -1.25
N ILE A 142 -22.00 -4.04 -0.45
CA ILE A 142 -21.85 -4.12 1.01
C ILE A 142 -22.61 -2.95 1.63
N CYS A 143 -22.96 -3.06 2.90
CA CYS A 143 -23.57 -1.99 3.66
C CYS A 143 -22.51 -1.26 4.49
N HIS A 144 -22.47 0.06 4.39
CA HIS A 144 -21.75 0.93 5.31
C HIS A 144 -22.72 1.43 6.36
N VAL A 145 -22.55 0.97 7.60
CA VAL A 145 -23.38 1.38 8.74
C VAL A 145 -22.64 2.46 9.53
N HIS A 146 -23.23 3.65 9.64
CA HIS A 146 -22.63 4.76 10.38
C HIS A 146 -23.05 4.70 11.86
N VAL A 147 -22.07 4.63 12.75
CA VAL A 147 -22.27 4.69 14.21
C VAL A 147 -21.40 5.83 14.76
N GLY A 148 -22.02 6.99 14.97
CA GLY A 148 -21.27 8.23 15.21
C GLY A 148 -20.45 8.60 13.97
N ASP A 149 -19.16 8.84 14.16
CA ASP A 149 -18.20 9.15 13.09
C ASP A 149 -17.48 7.90 12.55
N THR A 150 -17.82 6.71 13.07
CA THR A 150 -17.24 5.44 12.62
C THR A 150 -18.15 4.75 11.61
N ILE A 151 -17.55 4.24 10.54
CA ILE A 151 -18.23 3.40 9.55
C ILE A 151 -17.88 1.93 9.85
N VAL A 152 -18.90 1.07 9.86
CA VAL A 152 -18.75 -0.38 10.01
C VAL A 152 -19.25 -1.05 8.73
N GLU A 153 -18.37 -1.84 8.11
CA GLU A 153 -18.71 -2.59 6.90
C GLU A 153 -19.48 -3.87 7.26
N VAL A 154 -20.62 -4.07 6.59
CA VAL A 154 -21.49 -5.24 6.76
C VAL A 154 -21.74 -5.89 5.41
N SER A 155 -21.38 -7.17 5.29
CA SER A 155 -21.61 -8.01 4.12
C SER A 155 -22.60 -9.13 4.43
N SER A 156 -23.26 -9.67 3.41
CA SER A 156 -24.18 -10.80 3.56
C SER A 156 -23.61 -12.07 2.92
N PHE A 157 -23.89 -13.23 3.52
CA PHE A 157 -23.58 -14.53 2.92
C PHE A 157 -24.25 -14.70 1.54
N SER A 158 -25.45 -14.14 1.35
CA SER A 158 -26.25 -14.29 0.13
C SER A 158 -25.74 -13.46 -1.05
N THR A 159 -25.09 -12.32 -0.77
CA THR A 159 -24.59 -11.40 -1.80
C THR A 159 -23.58 -12.05 -2.73
N ARG A 160 -22.80 -13.00 -2.22
CA ARG A 160 -21.77 -13.70 -3.00
C ARG A 160 -22.22 -15.08 -3.49
N ALA A 161 -23.31 -15.62 -2.93
CA ALA A 161 -23.93 -16.88 -3.38
C ALA A 161 -24.69 -16.72 -4.71
N THR A 162 -25.33 -15.56 -4.94
CA THR A 162 -26.18 -15.30 -6.12
C THR A 162 -25.42 -15.09 -7.43
N ARG A 163 -24.10 -14.87 -7.41
CA ARG A 163 -23.33 -14.55 -8.64
C ARG A 163 -22.42 -15.67 -9.16
N PHE A 164 -22.04 -16.63 -8.34
CA PHE A 164 -21.25 -17.79 -8.77
C PHE A 164 -22.11 -19.00 -9.16
N GLY A 165 -23.39 -18.78 -9.47
CA GLY A 165 -24.33 -19.83 -9.89
C GLY A 165 -24.07 -20.46 -11.27
N ARG A 166 -22.83 -20.47 -11.77
CA ARG A 166 -22.51 -21.03 -13.10
C ARG A 166 -21.22 -21.84 -13.22
N ASP A 167 -20.55 -22.21 -12.13
CA ASP A 167 -19.47 -23.20 -12.21
C ASP A 167 -19.46 -24.08 -10.95
N LEU A 168 -20.41 -25.01 -10.89
CA LEU A 168 -20.60 -25.96 -9.77
C LEU A 168 -19.73 -27.21 -9.89
N SER A 169 -18.80 -27.27 -10.85
CA SER A 169 -18.04 -28.47 -11.20
C SER A 169 -16.64 -28.54 -10.58
N LEU A 170 -16.17 -27.50 -9.91
CA LEU A 170 -14.81 -27.42 -9.35
C LEU A 170 -14.74 -27.05 -7.86
N ASP A 171 -15.87 -26.86 -7.16
CA ASP A 171 -15.83 -26.59 -5.72
C ASP A 171 -15.30 -27.86 -4.99
N PRO A 172 -14.32 -27.73 -4.08
CA PRO A 172 -13.82 -28.86 -3.31
C PRO A 172 -14.96 -29.59 -2.57
N GLU A 173 -14.79 -30.88 -2.31
CA GLU A 173 -15.80 -31.65 -1.58
C GLU A 173 -16.14 -30.98 -0.24
N LYS A 174 -17.43 -30.97 0.06
CA LYS A 174 -17.96 -30.43 1.31
C LYS A 174 -17.20 -31.08 2.49
N PRO A 175 -16.71 -30.31 3.47
CA PRO A 175 -16.03 -30.89 4.62
C PRO A 175 -16.91 -31.91 5.35
N ALA A 176 -16.34 -33.05 5.73
CA ALA A 176 -17.04 -34.06 6.52
C ALA A 176 -17.61 -33.47 7.83
N GLY A 177 -18.81 -33.89 8.22
CA GLY A 177 -19.48 -33.43 9.45
C GLY A 177 -20.03 -32.00 9.41
N CYS A 178 -20.10 -31.37 8.24
CA CYS A 178 -20.56 -29.99 8.08
C CYS A 178 -22.09 -29.87 8.05
N ASP A 179 -22.66 -29.11 8.98
CA ASP A 179 -24.07 -28.71 8.95
C ASP A 179 -24.34 -27.62 7.89
N LYS A 180 -25.60 -27.16 7.76
CA LYS A 180 -25.97 -26.12 6.79
C LYS A 180 -25.27 -24.77 7.06
N LYS A 181 -25.01 -24.43 8.32
CA LYS A 181 -24.39 -23.16 8.73
C LYS A 181 -22.90 -23.19 8.45
N ASP A 182 -22.24 -24.29 8.80
CA ASP A 182 -20.84 -24.55 8.50
C ASP A 182 -20.60 -24.52 6.99
N TYR A 183 -21.54 -24.99 6.18
CA TYR A 183 -21.41 -24.97 4.72
C TYR A 183 -21.37 -23.54 4.17
N VAL A 184 -22.24 -22.67 4.69
CA VAL A 184 -22.30 -21.26 4.30
C VAL A 184 -21.03 -20.51 4.73
N ARG A 185 -20.55 -20.75 5.96
CA ARG A 185 -19.30 -20.17 6.48
C ARG A 185 -18.07 -20.65 5.69
N TRP A 186 -18.00 -21.93 5.39
CA TRP A 186 -16.95 -22.53 4.56
C TRP A 186 -16.94 -21.96 3.15
N ARG A 187 -18.10 -21.88 2.47
CA ARG A 187 -18.22 -21.24 1.14
C ARG A 187 -17.76 -19.79 1.16
N ASN A 188 -18.07 -19.01 2.21
CA ASN A 188 -17.56 -17.65 2.33
C ASN A 188 -16.04 -17.62 2.45
N SER A 189 -15.47 -18.53 3.25
CA SER A 189 -14.03 -18.64 3.46
C SER A 189 -13.31 -18.97 2.16
N LEU A 190 -13.83 -19.89 1.33
CA LEU A 190 -13.23 -20.29 0.04
C LEU A 190 -13.01 -19.16 -0.96
N GLN A 191 -13.84 -18.11 -0.87
CA GLN A 191 -13.80 -16.99 -1.81
C GLN A 191 -12.81 -15.89 -1.38
N ARG A 192 -12.14 -16.06 -0.25
CA ARG A 192 -11.17 -15.10 0.28
C ARG A 192 -9.79 -15.34 -0.32
N ASP A 193 -8.91 -14.37 -0.11
CA ASP A 193 -7.59 -14.33 -0.72
C ASP A 193 -6.61 -15.29 -0.03
N PHE A 194 -6.45 -15.19 1.29
CA PHE A 194 -5.44 -15.90 2.08
C PHE A 194 -6.05 -16.66 3.26
N THR A 195 -5.45 -17.79 3.62
CA THR A 195 -5.89 -18.67 4.72
C THR A 195 -6.06 -17.89 6.03
N ILE A 196 -5.09 -17.04 6.35
CA ILE A 196 -5.10 -16.19 7.55
C ILE A 196 -6.23 -15.15 7.57
N ASN A 197 -6.77 -14.77 6.41
CA ASN A 197 -7.95 -13.90 6.29
C ASN A 197 -9.25 -14.72 6.12
N GLY A 198 -9.16 -16.05 6.04
CA GLY A 198 -10.29 -16.98 5.94
C GLY A 198 -10.95 -17.32 7.27
N LEU A 199 -10.52 -16.71 8.38
CA LEU A 199 -11.02 -16.99 9.72
C LEU A 199 -12.35 -16.28 9.98
N ILE A 200 -13.25 -16.98 10.68
CA ILE A 200 -14.59 -16.47 11.03
C ILE A 200 -14.74 -16.53 12.55
N PHE A 201 -15.05 -15.40 13.19
CA PHE A 201 -15.21 -15.30 14.63
C PHE A 201 -16.66 -14.98 15.00
N ASP A 202 -17.25 -15.82 15.85
CA ASP A 202 -18.54 -15.57 16.50
C ASP A 202 -18.31 -15.01 17.92
N PRO A 203 -18.56 -13.70 18.15
CA PRO A 203 -18.35 -13.07 19.46
C PRO A 203 -19.38 -13.49 20.52
N TYR A 204 -20.50 -14.10 20.13
CA TYR A 204 -21.55 -14.57 21.04
C TYR A 204 -21.31 -16.00 21.47
N ALA A 205 -21.00 -16.89 20.52
CA ALA A 205 -20.61 -18.27 20.82
C ALA A 205 -19.18 -18.36 21.39
N LYS A 206 -18.37 -17.29 21.25
CA LYS A 206 -16.95 -17.25 21.64
C LYS A 206 -16.13 -18.31 20.92
N LEU A 207 -16.43 -18.52 19.64
CA LEU A 207 -15.81 -19.53 18.78
C LEU A 207 -15.18 -18.88 17.55
N VAL A 208 -13.98 -19.34 17.20
CA VAL A 208 -13.34 -19.07 15.91
C VAL A 208 -13.40 -20.33 15.06
N TYR A 209 -13.96 -20.20 13.87
CA TYR A 209 -14.04 -21.26 12.87
C TYR A 209 -12.88 -21.09 11.89
N ASP A 210 -12.08 -22.14 11.76
CA ASP A 210 -10.98 -22.24 10.81
C ASP A 210 -11.19 -23.40 9.85
N TYR A 211 -11.64 -23.05 8.65
CA TYR A 211 -11.90 -24.00 7.58
C TYR A 211 -10.70 -24.23 6.64
N MET A 212 -9.68 -23.37 6.71
CA MET A 212 -8.60 -23.29 5.71
C MET A 212 -7.20 -23.48 6.30
N GLY A 213 -7.09 -23.72 7.61
CA GLY A 213 -5.81 -23.82 8.31
C GLY A 213 -5.16 -22.46 8.59
N GLY A 214 -5.95 -21.39 8.64
CA GLY A 214 -5.46 -20.03 8.86
C GLY A 214 -4.76 -19.84 10.21
N VAL A 215 -5.20 -20.52 11.27
CA VAL A 215 -4.56 -20.44 12.60
C VAL A 215 -3.17 -21.05 12.57
N ASP A 216 -2.99 -22.17 11.88
CA ASP A 216 -1.69 -22.83 11.75
C ASP A 216 -0.74 -22.01 10.87
N ASP A 217 -1.25 -21.33 9.84
CA ASP A 217 -0.46 -20.39 9.03
C ASP A 217 -0.09 -19.10 9.79
N ILE A 218 -0.96 -18.58 10.66
CA ILE A 218 -0.61 -17.49 11.59
C ILE A 218 0.54 -17.91 12.50
N ARG A 219 0.46 -19.11 13.11
CA ARG A 219 1.52 -19.65 13.99
C ARG A 219 2.85 -19.82 13.27
N LYS A 220 2.80 -20.22 11.99
CA LYS A 220 3.99 -20.39 11.15
C LYS A 220 4.46 -19.09 10.48
N ALA A 221 3.79 -17.96 10.74
CA ALA A 221 4.01 -16.68 10.07
C ALA A 221 4.03 -16.80 8.54
N LYS A 222 3.03 -17.48 7.95
CA LYS A 222 2.94 -17.74 6.51
C LYS A 222 1.76 -17.05 5.83
N VAL A 223 2.03 -16.43 4.68
CA VAL A 223 1.01 -16.00 3.72
C VAL A 223 0.82 -17.12 2.70
N ARG A 224 -0.37 -17.74 2.75
CA ARG A 224 -0.81 -18.79 1.81
C ARG A 224 -2.18 -18.43 1.25
N THR A 225 -2.36 -18.63 -0.06
CA THR A 225 -3.66 -18.47 -0.73
C THR A 225 -4.62 -19.60 -0.36
N ILE A 226 -5.92 -19.32 -0.32
CA ILE A 226 -6.91 -20.37 -0.01
C ILE A 226 -7.03 -21.37 -1.17
N LYS A 227 -7.20 -20.85 -2.38
CA LYS A 227 -7.11 -21.62 -3.62
C LYS A 227 -5.64 -21.80 -4.03
N PRO A 228 -5.32 -22.78 -4.91
CA PRO A 228 -4.00 -22.87 -5.54
C PRO A 228 -3.52 -21.51 -6.04
N ALA A 229 -2.28 -21.16 -5.74
CA ALA A 229 -1.81 -19.78 -5.82
C ALA A 229 -1.91 -19.22 -7.25
N ASN A 230 -1.61 -20.04 -8.26
CA ASN A 230 -1.73 -19.65 -9.66
C ASN A 230 -3.16 -19.29 -10.06
N LEU A 231 -4.14 -20.09 -9.63
CA LEU A 231 -5.55 -19.83 -9.91
C LEU A 231 -6.01 -18.57 -9.18
N SER A 232 -5.72 -18.49 -7.88
CA SER A 232 -6.12 -17.36 -7.02
C SER A 232 -5.62 -16.02 -7.54
N LEU A 233 -4.35 -15.93 -7.94
CA LEU A 233 -3.73 -14.70 -8.41
C LEU A 233 -4.12 -14.35 -9.85
N THR A 234 -4.51 -15.34 -10.66
CA THR A 234 -5.04 -15.11 -12.01
C THR A 234 -6.47 -14.59 -11.97
N GLU A 235 -7.31 -15.10 -11.05
CA GLU A 235 -8.67 -14.61 -10.81
C GLU A 235 -8.68 -13.13 -10.41
N ASP A 236 -7.75 -12.73 -9.53
CA ASP A 236 -7.62 -11.36 -9.05
C ASP A 236 -6.14 -11.01 -8.80
N CYS A 237 -5.52 -10.35 -9.78
CA CYS A 237 -4.11 -9.94 -9.71
C CYS A 237 -3.84 -8.90 -8.60
N ALA A 238 -4.85 -8.21 -8.06
CA ALA A 238 -4.67 -7.35 -6.88
C ALA A 238 -4.25 -8.16 -5.64
N ARG A 239 -4.54 -9.47 -5.61
CA ARG A 239 -4.05 -10.37 -4.56
C ARG A 239 -2.53 -10.45 -4.51
N ILE A 240 -1.81 -10.20 -5.61
CA ILE A 240 -0.34 -10.14 -5.60
C ILE A 240 0.13 -9.02 -4.67
N LEU A 241 -0.38 -7.80 -4.89
CA LEU A 241 -0.03 -6.64 -4.06
C LEU A 241 -0.54 -6.80 -2.63
N ARG A 242 -1.73 -7.35 -2.43
CA ARG A 242 -2.25 -7.66 -1.09
C ARG A 242 -1.36 -8.67 -0.35
N ALA A 243 -0.81 -9.67 -1.05
CA ALA A 243 0.11 -10.65 -0.46
C ALA A 243 1.38 -9.96 0.04
N VAL A 244 1.98 -9.10 -0.78
CA VAL A 244 3.16 -8.29 -0.42
C VAL A 244 2.88 -7.40 0.79
N ARG A 245 1.77 -6.66 0.75
CA ARG A 245 1.34 -5.79 1.85
C ARG A 245 1.18 -6.56 3.16
N ILE A 246 0.51 -7.70 3.12
CA ILE A 246 0.26 -8.52 4.32
C ILE A 246 1.58 -9.09 4.85
N ALA A 247 2.43 -9.60 3.96
CA ALA A 247 3.75 -10.13 4.33
C ALA A 247 4.61 -9.04 5.00
N ALA A 248 4.70 -7.85 4.40
CA ALA A 248 5.45 -6.72 4.94
C ALA A 248 4.92 -6.29 6.31
N ARG A 249 3.60 -6.06 6.43
CA ARG A 249 2.98 -5.54 7.66
C ARG A 249 3.08 -6.52 8.84
N LEU A 250 2.98 -7.82 8.56
CA LEU A 250 2.94 -8.84 9.60
C LEU A 250 4.30 -9.48 9.87
N ASP A 251 5.31 -9.18 9.05
CA ASP A 251 6.58 -9.90 8.97
C ASP A 251 6.38 -11.41 8.71
N PHE A 252 5.52 -11.70 7.73
CA PHE A 252 5.19 -13.08 7.35
C PHE A 252 5.94 -13.46 6.08
N GLN A 253 6.31 -14.74 5.97
CA GLN A 253 6.91 -15.31 4.78
C GLN A 253 5.84 -15.88 3.84
N PHE A 254 6.11 -15.92 2.55
CA PHE A 254 5.23 -16.63 1.62
C PHE A 254 5.39 -18.15 1.76
N SER A 255 4.30 -18.89 1.55
CA SER A 255 4.43 -20.32 1.23
C SER A 255 5.23 -20.49 -0.08
N LYS A 256 5.92 -21.64 -0.26
CA LYS A 256 6.72 -21.91 -1.47
C LYS A 256 5.90 -21.71 -2.74
N GLU A 257 4.70 -22.28 -2.78
CA GLU A 257 3.77 -22.16 -3.91
C GLU A 257 3.36 -20.70 -4.17
N THR A 258 2.98 -19.96 -3.11
CA THR A 258 2.60 -18.54 -3.23
C THR A 258 3.76 -17.68 -3.73
N ALA A 259 4.98 -17.91 -3.25
CA ALA A 259 6.16 -17.16 -3.67
C ALA A 259 6.45 -17.35 -5.17
N LEU A 260 6.40 -18.60 -5.65
CA LEU A 260 6.62 -18.92 -7.07
C LEU A 260 5.54 -18.29 -7.96
N ALA A 261 4.27 -18.41 -7.56
CA ALA A 261 3.15 -17.84 -8.31
C ALA A 261 3.22 -16.30 -8.38
N VAL A 262 3.55 -15.64 -7.27
CA VAL A 262 3.72 -14.17 -7.22
C VAL A 262 4.82 -13.70 -8.18
N ARG A 263 5.98 -14.36 -8.19
CA ARG A 263 7.07 -14.01 -9.12
C ARG A 263 6.67 -14.22 -10.57
N ARG A 264 6.04 -15.36 -10.88
CA ARG A 264 5.63 -15.70 -12.25
C ARG A 264 4.56 -14.76 -12.80
N LEU A 265 3.64 -14.31 -11.95
CA LEU A 265 2.48 -13.49 -12.34
C LEU A 265 2.69 -12.00 -12.06
N SER A 266 3.87 -11.56 -11.64
CA SER A 266 4.15 -10.18 -11.23
C SER A 266 3.72 -9.14 -12.28
N ALA A 267 4.01 -9.39 -13.56
CA ALA A 267 3.66 -8.51 -14.67
C ALA A 267 2.13 -8.34 -14.86
N THR A 268 1.31 -9.30 -14.39
CA THR A 268 -0.15 -9.22 -14.51
C THR A 268 -0.76 -8.08 -13.70
N VAL A 269 -0.01 -7.54 -12.73
CA VAL A 269 -0.41 -6.37 -11.94
C VAL A 269 -0.67 -5.14 -12.81
N LEU A 270 -0.03 -5.04 -13.99
CA LEU A 270 -0.29 -3.98 -14.97
C LEU A 270 -1.72 -3.99 -15.53
N ARG A 271 -2.50 -5.06 -15.31
CA ARG A 271 -3.91 -5.15 -15.69
C ARG A 271 -4.84 -4.41 -14.72
N LEU A 272 -4.35 -4.04 -13.54
CA LEU A 272 -5.12 -3.29 -12.55
C LEU A 272 -5.33 -1.85 -13.02
N ASP A 273 -6.47 -1.27 -12.67
CA ASP A 273 -6.69 0.15 -12.88
C ASP A 273 -5.73 0.98 -11.99
N ARG A 274 -5.38 2.19 -12.46
CA ARG A 274 -4.46 3.11 -11.77
C ARG A 274 -4.90 3.41 -10.33
N GLY A 275 -6.22 3.51 -10.08
CA GLY A 275 -6.78 3.75 -8.75
C GLY A 275 -6.53 2.57 -7.80
N ARG A 276 -6.70 1.34 -8.27
CA ARG A 276 -6.42 0.13 -7.48
C ARG A 276 -4.92 -0.02 -7.20
N LEU A 277 -4.07 0.26 -8.17
CA LEU A 277 -2.61 0.29 -7.96
C LEU A 277 -2.23 1.29 -6.88
N LEU A 278 -2.70 2.54 -6.99
CA LEU A 278 -2.45 3.58 -6.01
C LEU A 278 -2.93 3.19 -4.61
N MET A 279 -4.12 2.58 -4.51
CA MET A 279 -4.66 2.15 -3.23
C MET A 279 -3.77 1.09 -2.56
N GLU A 280 -3.32 0.06 -3.29
CA GLU A 280 -2.47 -0.99 -2.70
C GLU A 280 -1.08 -0.45 -2.34
N VAL A 281 -0.48 0.39 -3.17
CA VAL A 281 0.81 1.06 -2.86
C VAL A 281 0.67 1.99 -1.66
N ASN A 282 -0.43 2.75 -1.57
CA ASN A 282 -0.69 3.60 -0.41
C ASN A 282 -0.79 2.78 0.87
N TYR A 283 -1.44 1.61 0.84
CA TYR A 283 -1.49 0.74 2.01
C TYR A 283 -0.13 0.17 2.42
N MET A 284 0.80 0.01 1.48
CA MET A 284 2.17 -0.40 1.77
C MET A 284 2.98 0.72 2.42
N LEU A 285 2.89 1.93 1.87
CA LEU A 285 3.79 3.04 2.21
C LEU A 285 3.28 3.98 3.31
N ALA A 286 1.97 4.01 3.57
CA ALA A 286 1.36 4.98 4.49
C ALA A 286 0.93 4.41 5.85
N TYR A 287 1.15 3.11 6.11
CA TYR A 287 0.56 2.40 7.27
C TYR A 287 1.62 1.72 8.16
N GLY A 288 2.87 2.18 8.12
CA GLY A 288 3.95 1.71 9.01
C GLY A 288 4.60 0.39 8.59
N SER A 289 4.71 0.14 7.29
CA SER A 289 5.42 -1.03 6.74
C SER A 289 6.06 -0.75 5.38
N ALA A 290 6.40 0.50 5.13
CA ALA A 290 6.88 1.00 3.85
C ALA A 290 8.24 0.39 3.47
N GLU A 291 9.19 0.37 4.40
CA GLU A 291 10.53 -0.16 4.17
C GLU A 291 10.49 -1.65 3.83
N ALA A 292 9.78 -2.43 4.66
CA ALA A 292 9.59 -3.87 4.43
C ALA A 292 8.86 -4.14 3.11
N SER A 293 7.88 -3.29 2.75
CA SER A 293 7.16 -3.40 1.48
C SER A 293 8.08 -3.14 0.29
N LEU A 294 8.92 -2.10 0.33
CA LEU A 294 9.88 -1.81 -0.75
C LEU A 294 10.88 -2.97 -0.94
N ARG A 295 11.38 -3.55 0.15
CA ARG A 295 12.24 -4.74 0.08
C ARG A 295 11.54 -5.94 -0.55
N LEU A 296 10.29 -6.21 -0.17
CA LEU A 296 9.53 -7.33 -0.76
C LEU A 296 9.20 -7.08 -2.23
N LEU A 297 8.81 -5.86 -2.61
CA LEU A 297 8.61 -5.47 -4.01
C LEU A 297 9.89 -5.69 -4.82
N TRP A 298 11.06 -5.31 -4.28
CA TRP A 298 12.35 -5.53 -4.92
C TRP A 298 12.69 -7.01 -5.06
N LYS A 299 12.54 -7.78 -3.97
CA LYS A 299 12.79 -9.23 -3.93
C LYS A 299 11.94 -10.02 -4.93
N LEU A 300 10.75 -9.52 -5.26
CA LEU A 300 9.78 -10.19 -6.12
C LEU A 300 9.71 -9.66 -7.56
N GLY A 301 10.48 -8.62 -7.90
CA GLY A 301 10.43 -8.01 -9.24
C GLY A 301 9.21 -7.15 -9.51
N LEU A 302 8.54 -6.68 -8.46
CA LEU A 302 7.40 -5.78 -8.56
C LEU A 302 7.81 -4.31 -8.47
N LEU A 303 8.96 -4.00 -7.85
CA LEU A 303 9.43 -2.62 -7.74
C LEU A 303 9.72 -2.01 -9.12
N GLU A 304 10.28 -2.79 -10.04
CA GLU A 304 10.57 -2.37 -11.43
C GLU A 304 9.31 -2.01 -12.23
N VAL A 305 8.16 -2.57 -11.82
CA VAL A 305 6.87 -2.31 -12.45
C VAL A 305 6.16 -1.12 -11.81
N LEU A 306 6.20 -1.03 -10.47
CA LEU A 306 5.41 -0.04 -9.74
C LEU A 306 6.15 1.25 -9.44
N LEU A 307 7.45 1.20 -9.16
CA LEU A 307 8.27 2.36 -8.81
C LEU A 307 9.57 2.31 -9.62
N PRO A 308 9.50 2.48 -10.95
CA PRO A 308 10.63 2.20 -11.84
C PRO A 308 11.85 3.09 -11.54
N VAL A 309 11.61 4.35 -11.18
CA VAL A 309 12.64 5.32 -10.75
C VAL A 309 13.41 4.84 -9.51
N GLN A 310 12.72 4.25 -8.53
CA GLN A 310 13.37 3.73 -7.33
C GLN A 310 14.02 2.36 -7.56
N ALA A 311 13.46 1.53 -8.45
CA ALA A 311 14.11 0.30 -8.88
C ALA A 311 15.42 0.59 -9.62
N ALA A 312 15.42 1.61 -10.47
CA ALA A 312 16.60 2.14 -11.14
C ALA A 312 17.71 2.48 -10.13
N TYR A 313 17.38 3.29 -9.13
CA TYR A 313 18.29 3.62 -8.04
C TYR A 313 18.93 2.37 -7.39
N PHE A 314 18.15 1.35 -7.03
CA PHE A 314 18.69 0.11 -6.45
C PHE A 314 19.70 -0.57 -7.37
N VAL A 315 19.42 -0.65 -8.68
CA VAL A 315 20.34 -1.29 -9.61
C VAL A 315 21.62 -0.47 -9.82
N ARG A 316 21.52 0.86 -9.94
CA ARG A 316 22.67 1.76 -10.11
C ARG A 316 23.71 1.60 -9.00
N HIS A 317 23.23 1.43 -7.76
CA HIS A 317 24.07 1.25 -6.58
C HIS A 317 24.34 -0.22 -6.23
N GLY A 318 24.08 -1.16 -7.15
CA GLY A 318 24.40 -2.58 -6.97
C GLY A 318 23.63 -3.26 -5.83
N PHE A 319 22.44 -2.77 -5.49
CA PHE A 319 21.61 -3.29 -4.41
C PHE A 319 20.87 -4.57 -4.84
N ARG A 320 21.41 -5.73 -4.45
CA ARG A 320 20.88 -7.04 -4.87
C ARG A 320 19.49 -7.31 -4.29
N ARG A 321 18.69 -8.17 -4.94
CA ARG A 321 17.30 -8.49 -4.51
C ARG A 321 17.17 -9.11 -3.11
N ARG A 322 18.26 -9.65 -2.56
CA ARG A 322 18.33 -10.26 -1.21
C ARG A 322 19.17 -9.43 -0.23
N ASP A 323 19.56 -8.22 -0.64
CA ASP A 323 20.39 -7.36 0.17
C ASP A 323 19.65 -6.92 1.45
N LYS A 324 20.40 -6.93 2.55
CA LYS A 324 19.94 -6.53 3.89
C LYS A 324 20.49 -5.18 4.31
N ARG A 325 21.41 -4.59 3.54
CA ARG A 325 21.95 -3.26 3.78
C ARG A 325 20.83 -2.21 3.75
N TYR A 326 21.09 -1.09 4.41
CA TYR A 326 20.29 0.12 4.30
C TYR A 326 20.89 1.02 3.22
N ASN A 327 20.03 1.85 2.63
CA ASN A 327 20.39 2.95 1.74
C ASN A 327 19.48 4.14 2.08
N LEU A 328 19.66 5.29 1.44
CA LEU A 328 18.90 6.49 1.79
C LEU A 328 17.39 6.27 1.67
N LEU A 329 16.91 5.68 0.57
CA LEU A 329 15.49 5.38 0.35
C LEU A 329 14.89 4.54 1.49
N LEU A 330 15.52 3.41 1.78
CA LEU A 330 15.03 2.49 2.80
C LEU A 330 15.11 3.10 4.19
N SER A 331 16.11 3.95 4.47
CA SER A 331 16.26 4.63 5.75
C SER A 331 15.20 5.72 5.96
N LEU A 332 14.88 6.50 4.92
CA LEU A 332 13.76 7.45 4.94
C LEU A 332 12.45 6.73 5.27
N PHE A 333 12.16 5.61 4.59
CA PHE A 333 10.95 4.84 4.84
C PHE A 333 10.96 4.09 6.17
N ALA A 334 12.11 3.64 6.67
CA ALA A 334 12.24 3.05 8.01
C ALA A 334 11.93 4.10 9.10
N ASN A 335 12.40 5.33 8.93
CA ASN A 335 12.10 6.43 9.85
C ASN A 335 10.63 6.86 9.75
N LEU A 336 10.04 6.84 8.55
CA LEU A 336 8.59 7.04 8.40
C LEU A 336 7.80 5.95 9.14
N ASP A 337 8.21 4.68 9.01
CA ASP A 337 7.52 3.56 9.64
C ASP A 337 7.54 3.62 11.19
N LYS A 338 8.55 4.24 11.79
CA LYS A 338 8.58 4.49 13.25
C LYS A 338 7.48 5.45 13.72
N LEU A 339 6.97 6.29 12.83
CA LEU A 339 5.97 7.31 13.15
C LEU A 339 4.54 6.86 12.85
N LEU A 340 4.37 5.84 12.01
CA LEU A 340 3.07 5.41 11.49
C LEU A 340 2.66 4.04 12.03
N ALA A 341 1.36 3.79 11.98
CA ALA A 341 0.79 2.49 12.32
C ALA A 341 -0.51 2.26 11.53
N PRO A 342 -1.09 1.05 11.53
CA PRO A 342 -2.33 0.78 10.81
C PRO A 342 -3.52 1.68 11.20
N ASP A 343 -3.59 2.08 12.46
CA ASP A 343 -4.56 2.99 13.08
C ASP A 343 -4.14 4.47 13.01
N ARG A 344 -2.91 4.73 12.59
CA ARG A 344 -2.27 6.05 12.52
C ARG A 344 -1.54 6.24 11.17
N PRO A 345 -2.28 6.24 10.05
CA PRO A 345 -1.67 6.34 8.73
C PRO A 345 -1.31 7.79 8.37
N CYS A 346 -0.55 7.96 7.29
CA CYS A 346 -0.34 9.27 6.66
C CYS A 346 -1.11 9.44 5.35
N HIS A 347 -1.29 10.69 4.92
CA HIS A 347 -1.80 10.99 3.58
C HIS A 347 -0.78 10.64 2.50
N ASN A 348 -1.25 10.21 1.32
CA ASN A 348 -0.39 9.70 0.25
C ASN A 348 0.61 10.74 -0.33
N SER A 349 0.31 12.02 -0.20
CA SER A 349 1.23 13.10 -0.60
C SER A 349 2.55 13.06 0.16
N LEU A 350 2.58 12.55 1.40
CA LEU A 350 3.81 12.50 2.21
C LEU A 350 4.81 11.52 1.64
N TRP A 351 4.43 10.25 1.45
CA TRP A 351 5.37 9.27 0.90
C TRP A 351 5.70 9.57 -0.56
N PHE A 352 4.79 10.17 -1.33
CA PHE A 352 5.09 10.61 -2.70
C PHE A 352 6.12 11.74 -2.72
N ALA A 353 6.03 12.69 -1.78
CA ALA A 353 7.03 13.73 -1.59
C ALA A 353 8.40 13.17 -1.14
N ILE A 354 8.41 12.13 -0.30
CA ILE A 354 9.66 11.44 0.10
C ILE A 354 10.32 10.76 -1.11
N LEU A 355 9.54 10.15 -2.01
CA LEU A 355 10.08 9.56 -3.25
C LEU A 355 10.72 10.62 -4.16
N GLY A 356 10.05 11.76 -4.36
CA GLY A 356 10.59 12.88 -5.15
C GLY A 356 11.82 13.53 -4.50
N PHE A 357 11.82 13.66 -3.18
CA PHE A 357 12.98 14.14 -2.42
C PHE A 357 14.19 13.20 -2.55
N HIS A 358 13.97 11.90 -2.37
CA HIS A 358 15.00 10.89 -2.59
C HIS A 358 15.55 10.95 -4.01
N GLU A 359 14.70 11.04 -5.01
CA GLU A 359 15.13 11.10 -6.41
C GLU A 359 15.97 12.34 -6.71
N ALA A 360 15.59 13.50 -6.16
CA ALA A 360 16.38 14.73 -6.32
C ALA A 360 17.79 14.60 -5.73
N LEU A 361 17.93 13.96 -4.56
CA LEU A 361 19.23 13.71 -3.94
C LEU A 361 20.04 12.62 -4.65
N SER A 362 19.35 11.61 -5.20
CA SER A 362 19.93 10.54 -6.00
C SER A 362 20.56 11.07 -7.29
N GLU A 363 19.91 12.03 -7.96
CA GLU A 363 20.45 12.64 -9.19
C GLU A 363 21.48 13.74 -8.89
N GLN A 364 21.30 14.48 -7.80
CA GLN A 364 22.21 15.54 -7.37
C GLN A 364 22.46 15.47 -5.86
N PRO A 365 23.54 14.77 -5.44
CA PRO A 365 23.96 14.72 -4.05
C PRO A 365 24.12 16.12 -3.45
N ARG A 366 23.76 16.29 -2.18
CA ARG A 366 23.78 17.59 -1.50
C ARG A 366 24.55 17.53 -0.20
N ASP A 367 24.99 18.71 0.23
CA ASP A 367 25.56 18.89 1.56
C ASP A 367 24.50 18.61 2.65
N PRO A 368 24.82 17.84 3.71
CA PRO A 368 23.92 17.59 4.83
C PRO A 368 23.34 18.85 5.47
N LEU A 369 24.08 19.97 5.47
CA LEU A 369 23.63 21.25 6.00
C LEU A 369 22.54 21.87 5.11
N VAL A 370 22.66 21.76 3.78
CA VAL A 370 21.63 22.18 2.81
C VAL A 370 20.35 21.40 3.05
N ILE A 371 20.46 20.09 3.24
CA ILE A 371 19.30 19.22 3.50
C ILE A 371 18.65 19.57 4.84
N ALA A 372 19.44 19.86 5.88
CA ALA A 372 18.93 20.32 7.17
C ALA A 372 18.17 21.64 7.05
N ALA A 373 18.76 22.64 6.40
CA ALA A 373 18.16 23.95 6.18
C ALA A 373 16.86 23.84 5.34
N PHE A 374 16.87 23.02 4.28
CA PHE A 374 15.69 22.74 3.48
C PHE A 374 14.57 22.09 4.30
N SER A 375 14.89 21.06 5.08
CA SER A 375 13.95 20.37 5.99
C SER A 375 13.32 21.35 6.99
N LEU A 376 14.12 22.21 7.61
CA LEU A 376 13.68 23.21 8.57
C LEU A 376 12.82 24.30 7.91
N ALA A 377 13.18 24.74 6.70
CA ALA A 377 12.39 25.71 5.94
C ALA A 377 11.01 25.13 5.59
N VAL A 378 10.95 23.87 5.18
CA VAL A 378 9.69 23.15 4.94
C VAL A 378 8.87 23.04 6.23
N HIS A 379 9.51 22.72 7.37
CA HIS A 379 8.85 22.62 8.66
C HIS A 379 8.24 23.94 9.14
N ASN A 380 9.02 25.02 9.08
CA ASN A 380 8.64 26.35 9.60
C ASN A 380 7.78 27.16 8.62
N GLY A 381 7.39 26.56 7.49
CA GLY A 381 6.49 27.18 6.53
C GLY A 381 7.14 28.25 5.64
N GLY A 382 8.43 28.14 5.38
CA GLY A 382 9.16 29.01 4.45
C GLY A 382 10.06 30.07 5.10
N ASP A 383 10.21 30.06 6.42
CA ASP A 383 11.16 30.97 7.09
C ASP A 383 12.62 30.50 6.87
N LEU A 384 13.17 30.90 5.72
CA LEU A 384 14.53 30.54 5.34
C LEU A 384 15.57 31.14 6.28
N SER A 385 15.38 32.38 6.76
CA SER A 385 16.33 33.02 7.68
C SER A 385 16.45 32.25 8.98
N GLU A 386 15.31 31.91 9.59
CA GLU A 386 15.28 31.09 10.79
C GLU A 386 15.87 29.69 10.52
N ALA A 387 15.44 29.02 9.44
CA ALA A 387 15.91 27.69 9.09
C ALA A 387 17.44 27.62 8.89
N LEU A 388 18.03 28.59 8.18
CA LEU A 388 19.47 28.70 7.98
C LEU A 388 20.19 28.93 9.31
N SER A 389 19.64 29.79 10.18
CA SER A 389 20.23 30.06 11.50
C SER A 389 20.25 28.81 12.40
N ILE A 390 19.17 28.02 12.37
CA ILE A 390 19.05 26.78 13.16
C ILE A 390 19.97 25.71 12.56
N ALA A 391 20.00 25.57 11.23
CA ALA A 391 20.82 24.59 10.54
C ALA A 391 22.32 24.74 10.90
N ARG A 392 22.82 25.97 10.93
CA ARG A 392 24.22 26.27 11.32
C ARG A 392 24.58 25.88 12.76
N ARG A 393 23.58 25.75 13.63
CA ARG A 393 23.78 25.37 15.04
C ARG A 393 23.76 23.85 15.23
N ILE A 394 23.56 23.08 14.16
CA ILE A 394 23.57 21.62 14.23
C ILE A 394 25.02 21.15 14.38
N ASN A 395 25.36 20.68 15.58
CA ASN A 395 26.65 20.06 15.88
C ASN A 395 26.59 18.52 15.84
N LYS A 396 25.50 17.97 15.31
CA LYS A 396 25.26 16.52 15.27
C LYS A 396 25.95 15.91 14.05
N GLN A 397 26.58 14.74 14.22
CA GLN A 397 27.15 14.01 13.09
C GLN A 397 26.05 13.54 12.14
N HIS A 398 26.29 13.72 10.85
CA HIS A 398 25.43 13.20 9.80
C HIS A 398 25.84 11.76 9.47
N ASP A 399 24.94 11.00 8.86
CA ASP A 399 25.23 9.65 8.39
C ASP A 399 26.12 9.70 7.14
N THR A 400 27.37 9.24 7.25
CA THR A 400 28.33 9.24 6.14
C THR A 400 28.19 8.02 5.21
N SER A 401 27.24 7.12 5.48
CA SER A 401 27.06 5.89 4.69
C SER A 401 26.27 6.07 3.39
N PHE A 402 25.62 7.23 3.22
CA PHE A 402 24.79 7.54 2.05
C PHE A 402 25.56 8.27 0.97
N HIS A 403 25.50 7.76 -0.27
CA HIS A 403 26.19 8.34 -1.43
C HIS A 403 25.61 9.69 -1.88
N GLU A 404 24.39 9.98 -1.46
CA GLU A 404 23.65 11.20 -1.77
C GLU A 404 24.01 12.36 -0.84
N LEU A 405 24.78 12.09 0.21
CA LEU A 405 25.28 13.08 1.15
C LEU A 405 26.75 13.39 0.81
N LEU A 406 27.01 14.65 0.46
CA LEU A 406 28.36 15.14 0.19
C LEU A 406 29.13 15.37 1.48
N GLU A 407 30.46 15.38 1.37
CA GLU A 407 31.32 15.89 2.44
C GLU A 407 30.94 17.36 2.76
N PRO A 408 30.75 17.71 4.04
CA PRO A 408 30.35 19.06 4.42
C PRO A 408 31.32 20.14 3.93
N ARG A 409 30.77 21.17 3.30
CA ARG A 409 31.51 22.33 2.79
C ARG A 409 31.16 23.57 3.61
N TYR A 410 32.11 24.50 3.68
CA TYR A 410 31.82 25.82 4.21
C TYR A 410 30.98 26.59 3.19
N LEU A 411 29.73 26.88 3.53
CA LEU A 411 28.81 27.67 2.73
C LEU A 411 28.48 28.97 3.48
N ASP A 412 28.68 30.11 2.82
CA ASP A 412 28.18 31.38 3.31
C ASP A 412 26.64 31.42 3.25
N SER A 413 26.03 32.52 3.70
CA SER A 413 24.56 32.60 3.82
C SER A 413 23.86 32.58 2.48
N ASP A 414 24.44 33.23 1.46
CA ASP A 414 23.82 33.38 0.15
C ASP A 414 23.98 32.08 -0.65
N ALA A 415 25.17 31.45 -0.60
CA ALA A 415 25.41 30.15 -1.21
C ALA A 415 24.53 29.05 -0.59
N LEU A 416 24.37 29.04 0.74
CA LEU A 416 23.50 28.08 1.42
C LEU A 416 22.03 28.29 1.04
N LEU A 417 21.59 29.55 0.92
CA LEU A 417 20.24 29.90 0.47
C LEU A 417 20.00 29.42 -0.97
N ASP A 418 20.93 29.69 -1.89
CA ASP A 418 20.84 29.28 -3.29
C ASP A 418 20.80 27.75 -3.45
N GLU A 419 21.60 27.03 -2.68
CA GLU A 419 21.60 25.56 -2.64
C GLU A 419 20.27 25.00 -2.10
N VAL A 420 19.66 25.62 -1.08
CA VAL A 420 18.33 25.22 -0.56
C VAL A 420 17.23 25.44 -1.60
N MET A 421 17.26 26.59 -2.29
CA MET A 421 16.32 26.92 -3.37
C MET A 421 16.50 25.98 -4.57
N SER A 422 17.75 25.68 -4.92
CA SER A 422 18.12 24.70 -5.94
C SER A 422 17.57 23.31 -5.60
N LEU A 423 17.76 22.85 -4.36
CA LEU A 423 17.22 21.57 -3.90
C LEU A 423 15.69 21.54 -4.01
N ALA A 424 14.99 22.60 -3.58
CA ALA A 424 13.53 22.68 -3.73
C ALA A 424 13.09 22.56 -5.20
N ALA A 425 13.82 23.17 -6.12
CA ALA A 425 13.57 23.07 -7.56
C ALA A 425 13.82 21.65 -8.10
N SER A 426 14.92 21.00 -7.67
CA SER A 426 15.24 19.61 -8.00
C SER A 426 14.13 18.65 -7.54
N VAL A 427 13.63 18.81 -6.31
CA VAL A 427 12.50 18.00 -5.78
C VAL A 427 11.25 18.16 -6.63
N ARG A 428 10.91 19.40 -7.02
CA ARG A 428 9.76 19.65 -7.90
C ARG A 428 9.95 19.00 -9.27
N SER A 429 11.14 19.08 -9.84
CA SER A 429 11.46 18.43 -11.13
C SER A 429 11.34 16.91 -11.03
N ALA A 430 11.85 16.30 -9.96
CA ALA A 430 11.76 14.86 -9.72
C ALA A 430 10.30 14.39 -9.59
N LEU A 431 9.45 15.13 -8.87
CA LEU A 431 8.02 14.85 -8.80
C LEU A 431 7.35 14.90 -10.18
N THR A 432 7.72 15.88 -11.02
CA THR A 432 7.22 15.97 -12.40
C THR A 432 7.64 14.76 -13.22
N HIS A 433 8.92 14.38 -13.18
CA HIS A 433 9.44 13.23 -13.92
C HIS A 433 8.73 11.92 -13.53
N MET A 434 8.43 11.72 -12.24
CA MET A 434 7.67 10.56 -11.77
C MET A 434 6.21 10.51 -12.26
N THR A 435 5.69 11.61 -12.79
CA THR A 435 4.33 11.71 -13.35
C THR A 435 4.29 11.73 -14.88
N ASP A 436 5.43 11.53 -15.53
CA ASP A 436 5.57 11.61 -16.98
C ASP A 436 6.11 10.28 -17.54
N GLU A 437 5.36 9.70 -18.47
CA GLU A 437 5.65 8.38 -19.05
C GLU A 437 7.01 8.36 -19.78
N TYR A 438 7.43 9.48 -20.38
CA TYR A 438 8.74 9.59 -21.06
C TYR A 438 9.89 9.43 -20.07
N TYR A 439 9.85 10.17 -18.95
CA TYR A 439 10.93 10.12 -17.96
C TYR A 439 10.98 8.79 -17.22
N VAL A 440 9.82 8.19 -16.92
CA VAL A 440 9.75 6.84 -16.33
C VAL A 440 10.36 5.79 -17.28
N SER A 441 10.03 5.87 -18.57
CA SER A 441 10.61 5.00 -19.59
C SER A 441 12.13 5.17 -19.72
N GLN A 442 12.62 6.42 -19.70
CA GLN A 442 14.06 6.72 -19.73
C GLN A 442 14.81 6.19 -18.50
N ALA A 443 14.20 6.27 -17.31
CA ALA A 443 14.77 5.68 -16.11
C ALA A 443 14.98 4.17 -16.32
N MET A 444 14.02 3.48 -16.93
CA MET A 444 14.12 2.04 -17.20
C MET A 444 15.04 1.68 -18.36
N ALA A 445 15.24 2.56 -19.35
CA ALA A 445 16.19 2.34 -20.44
C ALA A 445 17.64 2.15 -19.94
N LYS A 446 17.97 2.73 -18.78
CA LYS A 446 19.26 2.53 -18.10
C LYS A 446 19.42 1.09 -17.53
N TYR A 447 18.36 0.28 -17.55
CA TYR A 447 18.30 -1.08 -16.98
C TYR A 447 17.78 -2.11 -17.99
N PRO A 448 18.60 -2.52 -18.98
CA PRO A 448 18.15 -3.38 -20.08
C PRO A 448 17.69 -4.79 -19.67
N LYS A 449 18.02 -5.24 -18.45
CA LYS A 449 17.59 -6.53 -17.89
C LYS A 449 16.24 -6.48 -17.16
N ALA A 450 15.72 -5.28 -16.91
CA ALA A 450 14.45 -5.10 -16.22
C ALA A 450 13.30 -5.08 -17.23
N PRO A 451 12.07 -5.47 -16.83
CA PRO A 451 10.92 -5.34 -17.70
C PRO A 451 10.72 -3.86 -18.06
N TYR A 452 10.44 -3.59 -19.34
CA TYR A 452 10.05 -2.25 -19.77
C TYR A 452 8.77 -1.85 -19.03
N SER A 453 8.79 -0.69 -18.39
CA SER A 453 7.62 -0.08 -17.77
C SER A 453 7.67 1.43 -17.93
N ASP A 454 6.59 1.98 -18.47
CA ASP A 454 6.27 3.41 -18.54
C ASP A 454 5.07 3.72 -17.61
N LEU A 455 4.82 2.86 -16.62
CA LEU A 455 3.65 2.96 -15.77
C LEU A 455 3.68 4.23 -14.93
N VAL A 456 2.78 5.16 -15.26
CA VAL A 456 2.41 6.29 -14.40
C VAL A 456 0.99 6.09 -13.89
N PHE A 457 0.84 5.99 -12.57
CA PHE A 457 -0.46 5.84 -11.90
C PHE A 457 -0.72 6.91 -10.83
N PHE A 458 0.18 7.90 -10.70
CA PHE A 458 -0.01 9.04 -9.79
C PHE A 458 -0.97 10.07 -10.40
N PRO A 459 -2.11 10.38 -9.77
CA PRO A 459 -3.03 11.39 -10.28
C PRO A 459 -2.46 12.80 -10.18
N LEU A 460 -2.87 13.70 -11.09
CA LEU A 460 -2.49 15.12 -11.04
C LEU A 460 -2.79 15.77 -9.68
N ALA A 461 -3.92 15.41 -9.05
CA ALA A 461 -4.29 15.92 -7.73
C ALA A 461 -3.28 15.52 -6.63
N LEU A 462 -2.68 14.33 -6.72
CA LEU A 462 -1.63 13.89 -5.80
C LEU A 462 -0.34 14.68 -6.03
N TYR A 463 0.05 14.84 -7.29
CA TYR A 463 1.20 15.66 -7.68
C TYR A 463 1.08 17.09 -7.15
N LEU A 464 -0.04 17.76 -7.41
CA LEU A 464 -0.28 19.13 -6.94
C LEU A 464 -0.23 19.23 -5.41
N ARG A 465 -0.77 18.24 -4.68
CA ARG A 465 -0.68 18.20 -3.22
C ARG A 465 0.75 18.01 -2.73
N ALA A 466 1.56 17.19 -3.41
CA ALA A 466 2.97 17.01 -3.05
C ALA A 466 3.80 18.27 -3.34
N CYS A 467 3.59 18.94 -4.47
CA CYS A 467 4.27 20.22 -4.77
C CYS A 467 3.99 21.30 -3.71
N LYS A 468 2.73 21.39 -3.23
CA LYS A 468 2.34 22.31 -2.15
C LYS A 468 3.12 22.13 -0.84
N ILE A 469 3.72 20.96 -0.60
CA ILE A 469 4.57 20.73 0.57
C ILE A 469 5.80 21.65 0.49
N PHE A 470 6.37 21.82 -0.70
CA PHE A 470 7.63 22.54 -0.93
C PHE A 470 7.46 23.99 -1.41
N GLU A 471 6.27 24.38 -1.87
CA GLU A 471 5.98 25.76 -2.34
C GLU A 471 6.40 26.86 -1.37
N CYS A 472 6.32 26.59 -0.05
CA CYS A 472 6.72 27.57 0.97
C CYS A 472 8.20 27.97 0.91
N VAL A 473 9.06 27.17 0.28
CA VAL A 473 10.49 27.52 0.12
C VAL A 473 10.67 28.63 -0.91
N PHE A 474 9.80 28.72 -1.93
CA PHE A 474 9.96 29.69 -3.02
C PHE A 474 9.38 31.08 -2.72
N HIS A 475 8.46 31.18 -1.75
CA HIS A 475 7.75 32.42 -1.46
C HIS A 475 8.27 33.05 -0.17
N LYS A 476 8.76 34.30 -0.23
CA LYS A 476 9.06 35.11 0.96
C LYS A 476 7.78 35.25 1.78
N ARG A 477 7.86 35.10 3.11
CA ARG A 477 6.74 35.19 4.10
C ARG A 477 5.58 36.07 3.59
N GLU A 478 4.62 35.46 2.90
CA GLU A 478 3.32 36.07 2.60
C GLU A 478 2.24 35.16 3.17
N THR A 479 1.37 35.81 3.94
CA THR A 479 0.19 35.36 4.68
C THR A 479 -0.40 34.01 4.25
N GLY A 480 -0.17 32.95 5.02
CA GLY A 480 -0.94 31.70 4.91
C GLY A 480 -0.27 30.44 5.45
N PHE A 481 1.06 30.40 5.46
CA PHE A 481 1.82 29.24 5.95
C PHE A 481 2.17 29.42 7.43
N LEU A 482 1.30 28.91 8.30
CA LEU A 482 1.56 28.90 9.73
C LEU A 482 2.37 27.65 10.11
N PRO A 483 3.50 27.79 10.82
CA PRO A 483 4.25 26.65 11.33
C PRO A 483 3.40 25.87 12.33
N LYS A 484 3.74 24.59 12.51
CA LYS A 484 3.12 23.78 13.55
C LYS A 484 3.74 24.14 14.90
N HIS A 485 2.90 24.41 15.90
CA HIS A 485 3.35 24.54 17.29
C HIS A 485 3.28 23.19 18.00
N GLY A 486 4.41 22.73 18.55
CA GLY A 486 4.53 21.48 19.31
C GLY A 486 5.02 20.27 18.50
N SER A 487 5.53 19.26 19.22
CA SER A 487 6.19 18.07 18.65
C SER A 487 5.27 16.87 18.39
N ASN A 488 4.03 16.91 18.89
CA ASN A 488 3.10 15.78 18.83
C ASN A 488 2.39 15.74 17.47
N ILE A 489 2.38 14.59 16.80
CA ILE A 489 1.73 14.40 15.50
C ILE A 489 0.21 14.31 15.69
N ASP A 490 -0.53 15.14 14.97
CA ASP A 490 -1.98 14.98 14.84
C ASP A 490 -2.25 14.01 13.68
N TYR A 491 -2.56 12.76 14.02
CA TYR A 491 -2.73 11.70 13.03
C TYR A 491 -4.01 11.83 12.20
N GLU A 492 -5.04 12.52 12.70
CA GLU A 492 -6.27 12.76 11.94
C GLU A 492 -5.98 13.79 10.84
N LEU A 493 -5.35 14.91 11.21
CA LEU A 493 -4.92 15.93 10.25
C LEU A 493 -3.85 15.39 9.27
N LEU A 494 -2.93 14.54 9.73
CA LEU A 494 -1.93 13.89 8.89
C LEU A 494 -2.58 12.97 7.85
N ALA A 495 -3.57 12.16 8.25
CA ALA A 495 -4.30 11.27 7.35
C ALA A 495 -5.14 12.05 6.31
N MET A 496 -5.67 13.22 6.69
CA MET A 496 -6.38 14.13 5.78
C MET A 496 -5.46 14.93 4.84
N GLY A 497 -4.14 14.93 5.10
CA GLY A 497 -3.16 15.64 4.29
C GLY A 497 -3.05 17.12 4.61
N SER A 498 -3.30 17.52 5.86
CA SER A 498 -3.03 18.88 6.33
C SER A 498 -1.58 19.24 6.06
N LEU A 499 -1.35 20.34 5.34
CA LEU A 499 0.01 20.75 4.94
C LEU A 499 0.95 20.94 6.14
N ARG A 500 0.45 21.44 7.27
CA ARG A 500 1.26 21.65 8.48
C ARG A 500 1.79 20.33 9.04
N GLU A 501 0.90 19.35 9.17
CA GLU A 501 1.27 18.02 9.68
C GLU A 501 2.17 17.28 8.70
N VAL A 502 1.83 17.31 7.40
CA VAL A 502 2.63 16.66 6.36
C VAL A 502 4.04 17.23 6.29
N ARG A 503 4.20 18.56 6.32
CA ARG A 503 5.52 19.22 6.34
C ARG A 503 6.31 18.89 7.59
N HIS A 504 5.66 18.90 8.75
CA HIS A 504 6.30 18.53 10.01
C HIS A 504 6.81 17.09 10.02
N VAL A 505 5.99 16.13 9.59
CA VAL A 505 6.40 14.72 9.54
C VAL A 505 7.47 14.50 8.46
N PHE A 506 7.35 15.15 7.30
CA PHE A 506 8.39 15.12 6.26
C PHE A 506 9.74 15.57 6.80
N ALA A 507 9.79 16.77 7.41
CA ALA A 507 11.02 17.35 7.96
C ALA A 507 11.64 16.45 9.04
N ARG A 508 10.81 15.89 9.93
CA ARG A 508 11.26 14.94 10.96
C ARG A 508 11.87 13.68 10.35
N VAL A 509 11.22 13.07 9.36
CA VAL A 509 11.73 11.87 8.68
C VAL A 509 13.07 12.15 8.00
N VAL A 510 13.18 13.27 7.28
CA VAL A 510 14.43 13.66 6.61
C VAL A 510 15.54 13.90 7.64
N PHE A 511 15.25 14.68 8.69
CA PHE A 511 16.23 15.01 9.72
C PHE A 511 16.71 13.78 10.49
N ASP A 512 15.79 12.90 10.93
CA ASP A 512 16.13 11.67 11.64
C ASP A 512 16.88 10.66 10.74
N THR A 513 16.82 10.83 9.41
CA THR A 513 17.57 10.02 8.45
C THR A 513 18.98 10.56 8.23
N VAL A 514 19.13 11.87 8.00
CA VAL A 514 20.43 12.49 7.74
C VAL A 514 21.26 12.61 9.02
N TYR A 515 20.61 12.90 10.15
CA TYR A 515 21.23 13.04 11.46
C TYR A 515 20.61 12.02 12.42
N PRO A 516 20.99 10.73 12.32
CA PRO A 516 20.44 9.69 13.18
C PRO A 516 20.78 9.95 14.65
N ILE A 517 19.84 9.69 15.56
CA ILE A 517 20.12 9.72 17.00
C ILE A 517 21.04 8.54 17.31
N ASP A 518 22.18 8.77 17.96
CA ASP A 518 23.11 7.71 18.38
C ASP A 518 22.39 6.65 19.22
N ASN A 519 21.96 5.56 18.58
CA ASN A 519 21.33 4.42 19.24
C ASN A 519 22.34 3.52 19.97
N ASN A 520 23.65 3.79 19.87
CA ASN A 520 24.70 3.04 20.55
C ASN A 520 24.67 3.16 22.09
N ARG A 521 23.78 3.97 22.68
CA ARG A 521 23.51 3.94 24.14
C ARG A 521 22.30 3.10 24.55
N LEU A 522 21.46 2.63 23.63
CA LEU A 522 20.26 1.84 23.95
C LEU A 522 20.44 0.32 23.70
N GLN A 523 21.45 -0.11 22.94
CA GLN A 523 21.77 -1.53 22.78
C GLN A 523 22.59 -2.13 23.94
N ASN A 524 23.21 -1.31 24.79
CA ASN A 524 23.97 -1.77 25.97
C ASN A 524 23.14 -1.82 27.27
N CYS A 525 21.82 -1.62 27.21
CA CYS A 525 20.92 -1.74 28.38
C CYS A 525 19.90 -2.89 28.25
N VAL A 526 19.98 -3.69 27.18
CA VAL A 526 19.20 -4.93 27.01
C VAL A 526 20.15 -6.01 26.47
N SER A 527 21.20 -6.27 27.23
CA SER A 527 22.03 -7.49 27.15
C SER A 527 21.67 -8.40 28.30
#